data_AF-A0A137SME7-F1
#
_entry.id   AF-A0A137SME7-F1
#
_cell.length_a   1.000
_cell.length_b   1.000
_cell.length_c   1.000
_cell.angle_alpha   90.00
_cell.angle_beta   90.00
_cell.angle_gamma   90.00
#
_symmetry.space_group_name_H-M   'P 1'
#
loop_
_entity.id
_entity.type
_entity.pdbx_description
1 polymer ?
#
loop_
_entity_poly.entity_id
_entity_poly.type
_entity_poly.pdbx_seq_one_letter_code
_entity_poly.pdbx_strand_id
1 'polypeptide(L)'
;MSAYTTEISEHGKKIMNTLQPGLADQVISKLAELDDELPELIVNYAFADVVGRPGLDIKTREMITVASLITSGNAQPQLELHMRASLNVGVTEKELLEIVIQMAIYAGVPI
;
A
#
# COMPACT_ATOMS: atom_id res chain seq x y z
N MET A 1 10.89 -24.12 -7.91
CA MET A 1 9.88 -23.05 -7.71
C MET A 1 8.52 -23.62 -8.10
N SER A 2 7.56 -23.65 -7.19
CA SER A 2 6.21 -24.18 -7.46
C SER A 2 5.47 -23.22 -8.38
N ALA A 3 4.64 -23.72 -9.30
CA ALA A 3 3.77 -22.89 -10.16
C ALA A 3 2.88 -21.93 -9.34
N TYR A 4 2.57 -22.30 -8.10
CA TYR A 4 1.83 -21.49 -7.13
C TYR A 4 2.53 -20.18 -6.76
N THR A 5 3.86 -20.18 -6.66
CA THR A 5 4.64 -18.98 -6.31
C THR A 5 4.54 -17.94 -7.43
N THR A 6 4.56 -18.37 -8.70
CA THR A 6 4.53 -17.47 -9.85
C THR A 6 3.18 -16.78 -10.03
N GLU A 7 2.06 -17.52 -9.93
CA GLU A 7 0.73 -16.92 -10.07
C GLU A 7 0.43 -15.89 -8.96
N ILE A 8 0.83 -16.19 -7.72
CA ILE A 8 0.68 -15.27 -6.60
C ILE A 8 1.53 -14.03 -6.81
N SER A 9 2.78 -14.18 -7.26
CA SER A 9 3.64 -13.04 -7.57
C SER A 9 3.03 -12.14 -8.64
N GLU A 10 2.43 -12.69 -9.68
CA GLU A 10 1.77 -11.90 -10.71
C GLU A 10 0.51 -11.18 -10.17
N HIS A 11 -0.25 -11.83 -9.29
CA HIS A 11 -1.37 -11.18 -8.62
C HIS A 11 -0.92 -10.00 -7.75
N GLY A 12 0.12 -10.19 -6.93
CA GLY A 12 0.69 -9.15 -6.08
C GLY A 12 1.19 -7.96 -6.90
N LYS A 13 1.98 -8.21 -7.95
CA LYS A 13 2.48 -7.18 -8.87
C LYS A 13 1.32 -6.40 -9.53
N LYS A 14 0.25 -7.09 -9.93
CA LYS A 14 -0.94 -6.44 -10.52
C LYS A 14 -1.60 -5.47 -9.54
N ILE A 15 -1.71 -5.84 -8.27
CA ILE A 15 -2.24 -4.95 -7.22
C ILE A 15 -1.32 -3.73 -7.06
N MET A 16 -0.02 -3.96 -6.90
CA MET A 16 0.96 -2.86 -6.76
C MET A 16 0.90 -1.89 -7.94
N ASN A 17 0.81 -2.40 -9.17
CA ASN A 17 0.73 -1.56 -10.36
C ASN A 17 -0.62 -0.86 -10.54
N THR A 18 -1.67 -1.31 -9.85
CA THR A 18 -2.95 -0.59 -9.74
C THR A 18 -2.83 0.62 -8.81
N LEU A 19 -2.04 0.50 -7.75
CA LEU A 19 -1.76 1.58 -6.82
C LEU A 19 -0.90 2.67 -7.46
N GLN A 20 0.14 2.27 -8.20
CA GLN A 20 0.95 3.18 -8.99
C GLN A 20 1.63 2.42 -10.14
N PRO A 21 1.58 2.94 -11.38
CA PRO A 21 2.27 2.30 -12.50
C PRO A 21 3.77 2.11 -12.24
N GLY A 22 4.25 0.87 -12.40
CA GLY A 22 5.67 0.51 -12.19
C GLY A 22 6.08 0.38 -10.72
N LEU A 23 5.15 0.47 -9.77
CA LEU A 23 5.45 0.34 -8.34
C LEU A 23 6.06 -1.02 -8.01
N ALA A 24 5.58 -2.09 -8.64
CA ALA A 24 6.07 -3.43 -8.38
C ALA A 24 7.58 -3.54 -8.64
N ASP A 25 8.02 -3.10 -9.82
CA ASP A 25 9.44 -3.14 -10.21
C ASP A 25 10.31 -2.26 -9.31
N GLN A 26 9.82 -1.06 -8.96
CA GLN A 26 10.54 -0.15 -8.07
C GLN A 26 10.75 -0.73 -6.67
N VAL A 27 9.71 -1.35 -6.10
CA VAL A 27 9.77 -1.95 -4.77
C VAL A 27 10.63 -3.21 -4.78
N ILE A 28 10.44 -4.09 -5.77
CA ILE A 28 11.24 -5.31 -5.93
C ILE A 28 12.73 -4.97 -6.02
N SER A 29 13.10 -4.01 -6.88
CA SER A 29 14.50 -3.61 -7.04
C SER A 29 15.12 -3.14 -5.72
N LYS A 30 14.42 -2.28 -4.98
CA LYS A 30 14.92 -1.74 -3.70
C LYS A 30 15.03 -2.79 -2.62
N LEU A 31 14.10 -3.74 -2.57
CA LEU A 31 14.11 -4.80 -1.56
C LEU A 31 15.20 -5.83 -1.85
N ALA A 32 15.43 -6.16 -3.13
CA ALA A 32 16.50 -7.07 -3.54
C ALA A 32 17.90 -6.52 -3.24
N GLU A 33 18.08 -5.20 -3.16
CA GLU A 33 19.34 -4.59 -2.67
C GLU A 33 19.61 -4.86 -1.19
N LEU A 34 18.57 -5.20 -0.41
CA LEU A 34 18.66 -5.44 1.02
C LEU A 34 18.75 -6.94 1.34
N ASP A 35 17.92 -7.76 0.70
CA ASP A 35 17.83 -9.19 0.91
C ASP A 35 17.05 -9.86 -0.24
N ASP A 36 17.48 -11.06 -0.64
CA ASP A 36 16.93 -11.76 -1.80
C ASP A 36 15.49 -12.28 -1.59
N GLU A 37 15.06 -12.49 -0.34
CA GLU A 37 13.74 -13.05 -0.01
C GLU A 37 12.69 -11.97 0.28
N LEU A 38 13.11 -10.75 0.64
CA LEU A 38 12.20 -9.64 0.92
C LEU A 38 11.23 -9.28 -0.23
N PRO A 39 11.65 -9.27 -1.52
CA PRO A 39 10.72 -9.04 -2.61
C PRO A 39 9.59 -10.06 -2.64
N GLU A 40 9.88 -11.34 -2.39
CA GLU A 40 8.87 -12.39 -2.39
C GLU A 40 7.88 -12.18 -1.24
N LEU A 41 8.37 -11.88 -0.03
CA LEU A 41 7.53 -11.60 1.12
C LEU A 41 6.57 -10.43 0.88
N ILE A 42 7.06 -9.33 0.30
CA ILE A 42 6.23 -8.15 0.07
C ILE A 42 5.23 -8.39 -1.07
N VAL A 43 5.69 -8.92 -2.21
CA VAL A 43 4.81 -9.13 -3.36
C VAL A 43 3.74 -10.18 -3.06
N ASN A 44 4.13 -11.34 -2.53
CA ASN A 44 3.22 -12.46 -2.35
C ASN A 44 2.37 -12.28 -1.09
N TYR A 45 2.99 -12.06 0.06
CA TYR A 45 2.23 -12.02 1.29
C TYR A 45 1.54 -10.66 1.50
N ALA A 46 2.29 -9.54 1.44
CA ALA A 46 1.68 -8.25 1.73
C ALA A 46 0.67 -7.84 0.65
N PHE A 47 1.05 -7.88 -0.62
CA PHE A 47 0.16 -7.41 -1.69
C PHE A 47 -0.83 -8.47 -2.18
N ALA A 48 -0.39 -9.67 -2.56
CA ALA A 48 -1.32 -10.68 -3.07
C ALA A 48 -2.25 -11.21 -1.98
N ASP A 49 -1.70 -11.62 -0.83
CA ASP A 49 -2.49 -12.27 0.22
C ASP A 49 -3.18 -11.31 1.19
N VAL A 50 -2.64 -10.13 1.52
CA VAL A 50 -3.30 -9.22 2.50
C VAL A 50 -4.09 -8.12 1.80
N VAL A 51 -3.47 -7.38 0.89
CA VAL A 51 -4.14 -6.31 0.15
C VAL A 51 -5.13 -6.88 -0.88
N GLY A 52 -4.79 -7.97 -1.54
CA GLY A 52 -5.62 -8.65 -2.55
C GLY A 52 -6.79 -9.45 -2.00
N ARG A 53 -6.89 -9.62 -0.67
CA ARG A 53 -7.97 -10.38 -0.04
C ARG A 53 -9.36 -9.85 -0.42
N PRO A 54 -10.34 -10.72 -0.67
CA PRO A 54 -11.72 -10.30 -0.83
C PRO A 54 -12.28 -9.71 0.48
N GLY A 55 -13.31 -8.87 0.36
CA GLY A 55 -14.06 -8.32 1.49
C GLY A 55 -14.00 -6.80 1.61
N LEU A 56 -12.87 -6.19 1.22
CA LEU A 56 -12.74 -4.73 1.08
C LEU A 56 -12.16 -4.41 -0.30
N ASP A 57 -12.71 -3.41 -0.96
CA ASP A 57 -12.14 -2.90 -2.20
C ASP A 57 -10.82 -2.17 -1.95
N ILE A 58 -10.02 -2.01 -3.00
CA ILE A 58 -8.69 -1.39 -2.91
C ILE A 58 -8.77 0.08 -2.46
N LYS A 59 -9.84 0.79 -2.85
CA LYS A 59 -10.09 2.17 -2.43
C LYS A 59 -10.19 2.27 -0.89
N THR A 60 -11.03 1.44 -0.28
CA THR A 60 -11.22 1.41 1.18
C THR A 60 -9.95 0.99 1.90
N ARG A 61 -9.21 0.02 1.34
CA ARG A 61 -7.94 -0.43 1.92
C ARG A 61 -6.90 0.68 1.96
N GLU A 62 -6.74 1.44 0.88
CA GLU A 62 -5.81 2.57 0.85
C GLU A 62 -6.19 3.67 1.84
N MET A 63 -7.49 3.97 2.00
CA MET A 63 -7.96 4.91 3.03
C MET A 63 -7.56 4.45 4.44
N ILE A 64 -7.71 3.15 4.75
CA ILE A 64 -7.30 2.57 6.03
C ILE A 64 -5.78 2.63 6.20
N THR A 65 -5.02 2.32 5.16
CA THR A 65 -3.55 2.39 5.17
C THR A 65 -3.07 3.82 5.47
N VAL A 66 -3.65 4.83 4.81
CA VAL A 66 -3.34 6.24 5.08
C VAL A 66 -3.65 6.61 6.53
N ALA A 67 -4.84 6.24 7.05
CA ALA A 67 -5.19 6.50 8.44
C ALA A 67 -4.21 5.85 9.44
N SER A 68 -3.81 4.61 9.16
CA SER A 68 -2.83 3.88 9.97
C SER A 68 -1.45 4.55 9.94
N LEU A 69 -0.98 4.99 8.77
CA LEU A 69 0.32 5.63 8.61
C LEU A 69 0.38 7.02 9.27
N ILE A 70 -0.72 7.78 9.22
CA ILE A 70 -0.86 9.03 9.99
C ILE A 70 -0.70 8.74 11.48
N THR A 71 -1.41 7.72 11.99
CA THR A 71 -1.37 7.35 13.41
C THR A 71 0.02 6.86 13.85
N SER A 72 0.76 6.15 13.00
CA SER A 72 2.13 5.70 13.29
C SER A 72 3.14 6.84 13.41
N GLY A 73 2.94 7.96 12.71
CA GLY A 73 3.71 9.21 12.89
C GLY A 73 5.18 9.18 12.47
N ASN A 74 5.70 8.08 11.92
CA ASN A 74 7.14 7.91 11.64
C ASN A 74 7.46 7.33 10.24
N ALA A 75 6.47 7.21 9.36
CA ALA A 75 6.59 6.56 8.05
C ALA A 75 6.21 7.51 6.91
N GLN A 76 6.79 8.71 6.89
CA GLN A 76 6.44 9.76 5.92
C GLN A 76 6.56 9.32 4.45
N PRO A 77 7.64 8.64 4.01
CA PRO A 77 7.74 8.19 2.61
C PRO A 77 6.61 7.25 2.19
N GLN A 78 6.19 6.36 3.09
CA GLN A 78 5.08 5.44 2.89
C GLN A 78 3.75 6.19 2.88
N LEU A 79 3.56 7.16 3.79
CA LEU A 79 2.37 7.99 3.82
C LEU A 79 2.17 8.75 2.50
N GLU A 80 3.22 9.39 1.98
CA GLU A 80 3.18 10.09 0.70
C GLU A 80 2.89 9.14 -0.48
N LEU A 81 3.47 7.93 -0.45
CA LEU A 81 3.18 6.89 -1.44
C LEU A 81 1.69 6.50 -1.41
N HIS A 82 1.16 6.16 -0.23
CA HIS A 82 -0.21 5.69 -0.08
C HIS A 82 -1.25 6.80 -0.30
N MET A 83 -0.93 8.07 -0.01
CA MET A 83 -1.79 9.19 -0.40
C MET A 83 -1.88 9.33 -1.92
N ARG A 84 -0.77 9.20 -2.65
CA ARG A 84 -0.80 9.21 -4.13
C ARG A 84 -1.51 7.97 -4.69
N ALA A 85 -1.26 6.81 -4.11
CA ALA A 85 -1.90 5.57 -4.52
C ALA A 85 -3.43 5.62 -4.30
N SER A 86 -3.87 6.19 -3.18
CA SER A 86 -5.29 6.45 -2.89
C SER A 86 -5.97 7.22 -4.02
N LEU A 87 -5.33 8.28 -4.53
CA LEU A 87 -5.86 9.06 -5.65
C LEU A 87 -6.00 8.21 -6.93
N ASN A 88 -4.99 7.38 -7.21
CA ASN A 88 -5.01 6.50 -8.40
C ASN A 88 -6.13 5.45 -8.35
N VAL A 89 -6.55 5.04 -7.15
CA VAL A 89 -7.65 4.07 -6.97
C VAL A 89 -9.01 4.71 -6.67
N GLY A 90 -9.13 6.02 -6.90
CA GLY A 90 -10.43 6.73 -6.86
C GLY A 90 -10.83 7.28 -5.49
N VAL A 91 -9.91 7.37 -4.53
CA VAL A 91 -10.09 8.27 -3.37
C VAL A 91 -9.95 9.71 -3.85
N THR A 92 -10.86 10.57 -3.46
CA THR A 92 -10.81 12.00 -3.79
C THR A 92 -9.93 12.76 -2.79
N GLU A 93 -9.40 13.92 -3.19
CA GLU A 93 -8.69 14.82 -2.28
C GLU A 93 -9.54 15.18 -1.05
N LYS A 94 -10.86 15.34 -1.25
CA LYS A 94 -11.80 15.60 -0.15
C LYS A 94 -11.88 14.43 0.83
N GLU A 95 -11.99 13.20 0.34
CA GLU A 95 -11.98 12.01 1.20
C GLU A 95 -10.65 11.85 1.96
N LEU A 96 -9.50 12.15 1.32
CA LEU A 96 -8.20 12.17 2.00
C LEU A 96 -8.14 13.23 3.10
N LEU A 97 -8.65 14.43 2.84
CA LEU A 97 -8.73 15.49 3.84
C LEU A 97 -9.60 15.07 5.03
N GLU A 98 -10.75 14.44 4.79
CA GLU A 98 -11.61 13.92 5.86
C GLU A 98 -10.87 12.87 6.72
N ILE A 99 -10.05 12.00 6.13
CA ILE A 99 -9.22 11.05 6.88
C ILE A 99 -8.23 11.80 7.78
N VAL A 100 -7.53 12.81 7.26
CA VAL A 100 -6.57 13.60 8.04
C VAL A 100 -7.27 14.32 9.21
N ILE A 101 -8.40 14.97 8.94
CA ILE A 101 -9.21 15.65 9.97
C ILE A 101 -9.67 14.65 11.03
N GLN A 102 -10.15 13.48 10.63
CA GLN A 102 -10.58 12.44 11.55
C GLN A 102 -9.41 11.92 12.40
N MET A 103 -8.25 11.68 11.78
CA MET A 103 -7.05 11.24 12.49
C MET A 103 -6.51 12.30 13.46
N ALA A 104 -6.73 13.59 13.21
CA ALA A 104 -6.36 14.63 14.15
C ALA A 104 -7.01 14.46 15.54
N ILE A 105 -8.19 13.82 15.61
CA ILE A 105 -8.88 13.51 16.87
C ILE A 105 -8.29 12.29 17.58
N TYR A 106 -7.79 11.30 16.84
CA TYR A 106 -7.32 10.02 17.40
C TYR A 106 -5.80 9.96 17.60
N ALA A 107 -5.04 10.60 16.73
CA ALA A 107 -3.58 10.63 16.71
C ALA A 107 -3.00 11.99 17.11
N GLY A 108 -3.85 12.99 17.35
CA GLY A 108 -3.45 14.36 17.66
C GLY A 108 -3.33 15.24 16.42
N VAL A 109 -3.39 16.56 16.62
CA VAL A 109 -3.23 17.52 15.54
C VAL A 109 -1.76 17.53 15.10
N PRO A 110 -1.45 17.24 13.82
CA PRO A 110 -0.11 17.44 13.29
C PRO A 110 0.13 18.95 13.18
N ILE A 111 0.83 19.51 14.16
CA ILE A 111 1.40 20.87 14.15
C ILE A 111 2.87 20.82 13.76
#